data_AF-A0A0F4SYE1-F1
#
_entry.id   AF-A0A0F4SYE1-F1
#
_cell.length_a   1.000
_cell.length_b   1.000
_cell.length_c   1.000
_cell.angle_alpha   90.00
_cell.angle_beta   90.00
_cell.angle_gamma   90.00
#
_symmetry.space_group_name_H-M   'P 1'
#
loop_
_entity.id
_entity.type
_entity.pdbx_description
1 polymer ?
#
loop_
_entity_poly.entity_id
_entity_poly.type
_entity_poly.pdbx_seq_one_letter_code
_entity_poly.pdbx_strand_id
1 'polypeptide(L)'
;MSYDTDKERPTIFDGQRIRQLREDAALHNVDYSRGQIAALDGGTFRVTLDKPLVDISFFVPAVPTRVEAKHSAAAEGELLTWLVAIQRGERRTVRAGSNGMSAVDIARTPLTQDEIDRYTNRRSGADQIERLRIQLSDAIKAKARAKAAKQAATDLNERYGLHAGSTVAASALDNGLGVALAVPQRTRRK
;
A
#
# COMPACT_ATOMS: atom_id res chain seq x y z
N MET A 1 -4.29 22.43 22.52
CA MET A 1 -3.88 21.37 23.45
C MET A 1 -2.37 21.40 23.56
N SER A 2 -1.87 22.02 24.62
CA SER A 2 -0.45 22.04 24.97
C SER A 2 -0.11 20.68 25.57
N TYR A 3 0.86 19.96 24.99
CA TYR A 3 1.36 18.73 25.59
C TYR A 3 2.37 19.11 26.68
N ASP A 4 1.89 19.26 27.91
CA ASP A 4 2.71 19.22 29.12
C ASP A 4 3.33 17.82 29.27
N THR A 5 4.44 17.57 28.56
CA THR A 5 5.23 16.33 28.66
C THR A 5 6.66 16.57 29.14
N ASP A 6 6.93 17.70 29.79
CA ASP A 6 8.19 17.95 30.51
C ASP A 6 8.17 17.43 31.95
N LYS A 7 7.49 16.30 32.18
CA LYS A 7 7.85 15.44 33.31
C LYS A 7 9.04 14.63 32.86
N GLU A 8 10.21 14.95 33.40
CA GLU A 8 11.45 14.19 33.29
C GLU A 8 11.14 12.70 33.32
N ARG A 9 11.10 12.06 32.15
CA ARG A 9 11.07 10.61 32.08
C ARG A 9 12.35 10.17 32.80
N PRO A 10 12.28 9.36 33.87
CA PRO A 10 13.48 8.77 34.45
C PRO A 10 14.23 8.16 33.28
N THR A 11 15.52 8.46 33.14
CA THR A 11 16.33 8.04 32.00
C THR A 11 16.18 6.52 31.85
N ILE A 12 15.30 6.09 30.94
CA ILE A 12 14.85 4.69 30.78
C ILE A 12 16.03 3.78 30.45
N PHE A 13 17.13 4.37 30.01
CA PHE A 13 18.37 3.72 29.61
C PHE A 13 19.44 3.93 30.67
N ASP A 14 19.50 3.00 31.63
CA ASP A 14 20.65 2.85 32.52
C ASP A 14 21.75 1.99 31.84
N GLY A 15 22.93 1.92 32.46
CA GLY A 15 24.06 1.19 31.89
C GLY A 15 23.80 -0.31 31.72
N GLN A 16 22.96 -0.90 32.57
CA GLN A 16 22.56 -2.31 32.46
C GLN A 16 21.61 -2.52 31.28
N ARG A 17 20.61 -1.66 31.11
CA ARG A 17 19.66 -1.73 29.99
C ARG A 17 20.36 -1.57 28.65
N ILE A 18 21.35 -0.69 28.54
CA ILE A 18 22.11 -0.51 27.30
C ILE A 18 22.91 -1.78 26.96
N ARG A 19 23.55 -2.42 27.96
CA ARG A 19 24.23 -3.70 27.73
C ARG A 19 23.27 -4.78 27.25
N GLN A 20 22.11 -4.90 27.88
CA GLN A 20 21.07 -5.82 27.45
C GLN A 20 20.63 -5.54 26.01
N LEU A 21 20.42 -4.26 25.64
CA LEU A 21 20.04 -3.89 24.28
C LEU A 21 21.12 -4.22 23.25
N ARG A 22 22.40 -4.09 23.61
CA ARG A 22 23.52 -4.51 22.75
C ARG A 22 23.55 -6.02 22.57
N GLU A 23 23.32 -6.78 23.63
CA GLU A 23 23.21 -8.25 23.60
C GLU A 23 22.01 -8.69 22.74
N ASP A 24 20.86 -8.08 22.94
CA ASP A 24 19.65 -8.33 22.14
C ASP A 24 19.90 -7.99 20.66
N ALA A 25 20.54 -6.87 20.36
CA ALA A 25 20.88 -6.48 18.99
C ALA A 25 21.86 -7.46 18.33
N ALA A 26 22.86 -7.94 19.07
CA ALA A 26 23.78 -8.97 18.60
C ALA A 26 23.05 -10.31 18.36
N LEU A 27 22.21 -10.73 19.30
CA LEU A 27 21.42 -11.96 19.20
C LEU A 27 20.48 -11.93 17.99
N HIS A 28 19.95 -10.75 17.67
CA HIS A 28 19.06 -10.53 16.56
C HIS A 28 19.78 -10.16 15.26
N ASN A 29 21.11 -10.19 15.17
CA ASN A 29 21.84 -9.80 13.95
C ASN A 29 21.31 -8.48 13.38
N VAL A 30 21.20 -7.46 14.22
CA VAL A 30 20.69 -6.15 13.82
C VAL A 30 21.70 -5.45 12.92
N ASP A 31 21.22 -4.93 11.80
CA ASP A 31 22.02 -4.08 10.93
C ASP A 31 22.04 -2.64 11.47
N TYR A 32 23.21 -2.21 11.95
CA TYR A 32 23.42 -0.86 12.49
C TYR A 32 23.54 0.22 11.42
N SER A 33 23.75 -0.15 10.14
CA SER A 33 23.89 0.84 9.06
C SER A 33 22.59 1.63 8.79
N ARG A 34 21.46 1.09 9.25
CA ARG A 34 20.11 1.64 9.07
C ARG A 34 19.69 2.69 10.09
N GLY A 35 20.63 3.14 10.92
CA GLY A 35 20.38 4.24 11.83
C GLY A 35 21.65 4.99 12.17
N GLN A 36 21.50 6.28 12.43
CA GLN A 36 22.62 7.18 12.67
C GLN A 36 22.35 8.05 13.89
N ILE A 37 23.38 8.24 14.71
CA ILE A 37 23.37 9.22 15.80
C ILE A 37 24.20 10.42 15.35
N ALA A 38 23.60 11.60 15.43
CA ALA A 38 24.27 12.88 15.22
C ALA A 38 24.18 13.70 16.51
N ALA A 39 25.30 14.26 16.95
CA ALA A 39 25.29 15.26 18.01
C ALA A 39 24.73 16.58 17.47
N LEU A 40 23.92 17.26 18.27
CA LEU A 40 23.39 18.59 17.99
C LEU A 40 24.04 19.61 18.92
N ASP A 41 24.01 20.87 18.49
CA ASP A 41 24.46 21.99 19.31
C ASP A 41 23.62 22.06 20.60
N GLY A 42 24.30 22.26 21.74
CA GLY A 42 23.65 22.28 23.06
C GLY A 42 23.64 20.95 23.81
N GLY A 43 24.45 19.96 23.40
CA GLY A 43 24.65 18.71 24.14
C GLY A 43 23.51 17.70 24.00
N THR A 44 22.63 17.89 23.03
CA THR A 44 21.57 16.94 22.66
C THR A 44 22.01 16.06 21.50
N PHE A 45 21.30 14.95 21.30
CA PHE A 45 21.60 13.98 20.25
C PHE A 45 20.34 13.73 19.42
N ARG A 46 20.54 13.52 18.12
CA ARG A 46 19.51 13.14 17.17
C ARG A 46 19.79 11.74 16.65
N VAL A 47 18.83 10.85 16.85
CA VAL A 47 18.81 9.52 16.26
C VAL A 47 17.96 9.59 15.01
N THR A 48 18.53 9.20 13.87
CA THR A 48 17.83 9.08 12.59
C THR A 48 17.72 7.60 12.26
N LEU A 49 16.52 7.16 11.85
CA LEU A 49 16.21 5.77 11.55
C LEU A 49 15.72 5.68 10.11
N ASP A 50 16.16 4.65 9.40
CA ASP A 50 15.66 4.36 8.07
C ASP A 50 14.17 3.99 8.08
N LYS A 51 13.51 4.28 6.97
CA LYS A 51 12.15 3.81 6.74
C LYS A 51 12.14 2.27 6.71
N PRO A 52 11.10 1.63 7.25
CA PRO A 52 10.91 0.19 7.08
C PRO A 52 10.83 -0.21 5.60
N LEU A 53 11.43 -1.36 5.26
CA LEU A 53 11.44 -1.93 3.91
C LEU A 53 10.04 -2.42 3.47
N VAL A 54 9.25 -2.86 4.45
CA VAL A 54 7.87 -3.30 4.28
C VAL A 54 6.98 -2.63 5.31
N ASP A 55 5.69 -2.61 5.04
CA ASP A 55 4.70 -2.11 6.01
C ASP A 55 4.64 -3.03 7.24
N ILE A 56 5.12 -2.52 8.37
CA ILE A 56 5.17 -3.20 9.67
C ILE A 56 4.18 -2.63 10.68
N SER A 57 3.21 -1.81 10.24
CA SER A 57 2.24 -1.12 11.10
C SER A 57 1.49 -2.07 12.05
N PHE A 58 1.30 -3.33 11.66
CA PHE A 58 0.70 -4.36 12.52
C PHE A 58 1.53 -4.66 13.78
N PHE A 59 2.86 -4.61 13.69
CA PHE A 59 3.76 -4.89 14.82
C PHE A 59 4.26 -3.61 15.49
N VAL A 60 4.53 -2.57 14.70
CA VAL A 60 5.05 -1.28 15.16
C VAL A 60 4.21 -0.19 14.49
N PRO A 61 3.12 0.27 15.12
CA PRO A 61 2.14 1.15 14.49
C PRO A 61 2.68 2.57 14.21
N ALA A 62 3.65 3.03 14.98
CA ALA A 62 4.26 4.35 14.82
C ALA A 62 5.79 4.22 14.89
N VAL A 63 6.42 3.99 13.73
CA VAL A 63 7.88 3.97 13.61
C VAL A 63 8.39 5.42 13.48
N PRO A 64 9.20 5.91 14.42
CA PRO A 64 9.78 7.24 14.30
C PRO A 64 10.89 7.22 13.24
N THR A 65 10.94 8.25 12.39
CA THR A 65 12.09 8.50 11.51
C THR A 65 13.21 9.24 12.25
N ARG A 66 12.85 9.97 13.31
CA ARG A 66 13.76 10.77 14.12
C ARG A 66 13.35 10.75 15.57
N VAL A 67 14.33 10.57 16.45
CA VAL A 67 14.17 10.63 17.90
C VAL A 67 15.25 11.54 18.48
N GLU A 68 14.89 12.41 19.41
CA GLU A 68 15.83 13.27 20.11
C GLU A 68 16.13 12.73 21.50
N ALA A 69 17.40 12.80 21.90
CA ALA A 69 17.88 12.30 23.17
C ALA A 69 18.72 13.36 23.87
N LYS A 70 18.57 13.45 25.20
CA LYS A 70 19.27 14.44 26.03
C LYS A 70 20.74 14.08 26.32
N HIS A 71 21.11 12.81 26.20
CA HIS A 71 22.47 12.33 26.47
C HIS A 71 22.81 11.14 25.58
N SER A 72 24.11 10.84 25.43
CA SER A 72 24.63 9.82 24.51
C SER A 72 24.07 8.42 24.78
N ALA A 73 24.00 8.03 26.06
CA ALA A 73 23.43 6.76 26.49
C ALA A 73 21.95 6.59 26.11
N ALA A 74 21.14 7.66 26.17
CA ALA A 74 19.75 7.61 25.72
C ALA A 74 19.66 7.55 24.19
N ALA A 75 20.55 8.25 23.48
CA ALA A 75 20.59 8.20 22.01
C ALA A 75 20.88 6.78 21.52
N GLU A 76 21.84 6.10 22.14
CA GLU A 76 22.14 4.70 21.84
C GLU A 76 20.98 3.77 22.22
N GLY A 77 20.40 3.95 23.42
CA GLY A 77 19.26 3.15 23.87
C GLY A 77 18.06 3.24 22.93
N GLU A 78 17.71 4.44 22.48
CA GLU A 78 16.66 4.67 21.49
C GLU A 78 17.01 4.03 20.14
N LEU A 79 18.23 4.24 19.63
CA LEU A 79 18.69 3.65 18.38
C LEU A 79 18.52 2.12 18.39
N LEU A 80 19.05 1.45 19.41
CA LEU A 80 18.99 -0.02 19.52
C LEU A 80 17.57 -0.53 19.67
N THR A 81 16.76 0.15 20.50
CA THR A 81 15.35 -0.22 20.72
C THR A 81 14.57 -0.20 19.41
N TRP A 82 14.71 0.87 18.63
CA TRP A 82 13.99 1.00 17.36
C TRP A 82 14.55 0.10 16.26
N LEU A 83 15.86 -0.04 16.12
CA LEU A 83 16.44 -0.95 15.12
C LEU A 83 16.02 -2.40 15.36
N VAL A 84 16.03 -2.87 16.61
CA VAL A 84 15.54 -4.20 16.98
C VAL A 84 14.06 -4.34 16.64
N ALA A 85 13.22 -3.37 17.00
CA ALA A 85 11.78 -3.41 16.74
C ALA A 85 11.45 -3.43 15.25
N ILE A 86 12.06 -2.54 14.47
CA ILE A 86 11.84 -2.40 13.02
C ILE A 86 12.25 -3.68 12.31
N GLN A 87 13.50 -4.13 12.48
CA GLN A 87 14.02 -5.28 11.74
C GLN A 87 13.33 -6.59 12.13
N ARG A 88 12.93 -6.77 13.40
CA ARG A 88 12.12 -7.92 13.82
C ARG A 88 10.72 -7.86 13.24
N GLY A 89 10.11 -6.68 13.18
CA GLY A 89 8.82 -6.46 12.52
C GLY A 89 8.87 -6.84 11.06
N GLU A 90 9.89 -6.36 10.33
CA GLU A 90 10.09 -6.66 8.91
C GLU A 90 10.23 -8.17 8.66
N ARG A 91 11.09 -8.83 9.43
CA ARG A 91 11.31 -10.28 9.32
C ARG A 91 10.02 -11.07 9.54
N ARG A 92 9.26 -10.70 10.57
CA ARG A 92 7.97 -11.35 10.88
C ARG A 92 6.94 -11.11 9.78
N THR A 93 6.88 -9.90 9.22
CA THR A 93 5.95 -9.57 8.14
C THR A 93 6.31 -10.34 6.86
N VAL A 94 7.58 -10.34 6.45
CA VAL A 94 8.03 -11.00 5.21
C VAL A 94 7.84 -12.52 5.29
N ARG A 95 8.17 -13.12 6.44
CA ARG A 95 8.07 -14.57 6.67
C ARG A 95 6.74 -15.01 7.28
N ALA A 96 5.75 -14.12 7.34
CA ALA A 96 4.42 -14.46 7.85
C ALA A 96 3.82 -15.61 7.02
N GLY A 97 3.42 -16.69 7.71
CA GLY A 97 2.90 -17.90 7.06
C GLY A 97 3.95 -18.81 6.41
N SER A 98 5.25 -18.58 6.67
CA SER A 98 6.29 -19.53 6.28
C SER A 98 6.23 -20.77 7.18
N ASN A 99 6.01 -21.94 6.60
CA ASN A 99 6.03 -23.21 7.34
C ASN A 99 7.48 -23.66 7.56
N GLY A 100 7.81 -24.12 8.76
CA GLY A 100 9.11 -24.73 9.07
C GLY A 100 10.17 -23.81 9.71
N MET A 101 9.86 -22.53 9.97
CA MET A 101 10.74 -21.66 10.76
C MET A 101 10.13 -21.39 12.14
N SER A 102 10.94 -21.48 13.19
CA SER A 102 10.50 -21.07 14.52
C SER A 102 10.43 -19.54 14.62
N ALA A 103 9.64 -19.03 15.59
CA ALA A 103 9.57 -17.59 15.85
C ALA A 103 10.94 -16.99 16.24
N VAL A 104 11.83 -17.81 16.82
CA VAL A 104 13.19 -17.41 17.18
C VAL A 104 14.05 -17.28 15.93
N ASP A 105 13.98 -18.26 15.02
CA ASP A 105 14.75 -18.23 13.76
C ASP A 105 14.33 -17.05 12.90
N ILE A 106 13.02 -16.80 12.78
CA ILE A 106 12.48 -15.63 12.07
C ILE A 106 13.07 -14.34 12.65
N ALA A 107 13.19 -14.24 13.97
CA ALA A 107 13.69 -13.03 14.62
C ALA A 107 15.22 -12.89 14.53
N ARG A 108 15.99 -13.96 14.31
CA ARG A 108 17.47 -13.93 14.32
C ARG A 108 18.08 -13.93 12.92
N THR A 109 17.46 -14.59 11.96
CA THR A 109 18.00 -14.68 10.60
C THR A 109 17.73 -13.36 9.85
N PRO A 110 18.75 -12.66 9.33
CA PRO A 110 18.55 -11.46 8.53
C PRO A 110 17.75 -11.79 7.25
N LEU A 111 17.07 -10.79 6.69
CA LEU A 111 16.35 -10.95 5.44
C LEU A 111 17.31 -10.92 4.26
N THR A 112 17.09 -11.81 3.29
CA THR A 112 17.78 -11.71 2.00
C THR A 112 16.98 -10.85 1.03
N GLN A 113 17.64 -10.27 0.03
CA GLN A 113 16.95 -9.47 -0.99
C GLN A 113 15.91 -10.29 -1.74
N ASP A 114 16.23 -11.54 -2.06
CA ASP A 114 15.30 -12.48 -2.71
C ASP A 114 14.00 -12.70 -1.91
N GLU A 115 14.08 -12.76 -0.57
CA GLU A 115 12.90 -12.89 0.29
C GLU A 115 12.02 -11.63 0.22
N ILE A 116 12.65 -10.45 0.22
CA ILE A 116 11.96 -9.16 0.11
C ILE A 116 11.26 -9.08 -1.25
N ASP A 117 11.95 -9.41 -2.34
CA ASP A 117 11.40 -9.36 -3.69
C ASP A 117 10.25 -10.36 -3.87
N ARG A 118 10.36 -11.57 -3.29
CA ARG A 118 9.26 -12.54 -3.28
C ARG A 118 8.04 -12.01 -2.52
N TYR A 119 8.25 -11.32 -1.40
CA TYR A 119 7.16 -10.75 -0.61
C TYR A 119 6.47 -9.60 -1.35
N THR A 120 7.23 -8.66 -1.91
CA THR A 120 6.68 -7.52 -2.66
C THR A 120 5.92 -7.99 -3.89
N ASN A 121 6.45 -8.97 -4.62
CA ASN A 121 5.76 -9.58 -5.77
C ASN A 121 4.43 -10.23 -5.36
N ARG A 122 4.41 -11.00 -4.27
CA ARG A 122 3.18 -11.61 -3.76
C ARG A 122 2.12 -10.57 -3.40
N ARG A 123 2.53 -9.50 -2.72
CA ARG A 123 1.62 -8.40 -2.31
C ARG A 123 1.08 -7.65 -3.53
N SER A 124 1.93 -7.32 -4.50
CA SER A 124 1.52 -6.66 -5.74
C SER A 124 0.50 -7.49 -6.54
N GLY A 125 0.67 -8.82 -6.59
CA GLY A 125 -0.29 -9.71 -7.23
C GLY A 125 -1.63 -9.74 -6.49
N ALA A 126 -1.62 -9.79 -5.16
CA ALA A 126 -2.85 -9.71 -4.36
C ALA A 126 -3.60 -8.39 -4.56
N ASP A 127 -2.89 -7.27 -4.58
CA ASP A 127 -3.47 -5.93 -4.81
C ASP A 127 -4.08 -5.83 -6.22
N GLN A 128 -3.42 -6.40 -7.24
CA GLN A 128 -3.96 -6.47 -8.60
C GLN A 128 -5.23 -7.31 -8.68
N ILE A 129 -5.25 -8.48 -8.03
CA ILE A 129 -6.44 -9.35 -7.98
C ILE A 129 -7.61 -8.61 -7.33
N GLU A 130 -7.36 -7.92 -6.21
CA GLU A 130 -8.42 -7.19 -5.50
C GLU A 130 -8.96 -6.03 -6.34
N ARG A 131 -8.07 -5.31 -7.04
CA ARG A 131 -8.48 -4.27 -7.99
C ARG A 131 -9.37 -4.83 -9.11
N LEU A 132 -9.00 -5.97 -9.69
CA LEU A 132 -9.79 -6.64 -10.72
C LEU A 132 -11.14 -7.12 -10.19
N ARG A 133 -11.21 -7.63 -8.95
CA ARG A 133 -12.47 -8.02 -8.30
C ARG A 133 -13.42 -6.84 -8.16
N ILE A 134 -12.92 -5.69 -7.71
CA ILE A 134 -13.72 -4.47 -7.59
C ILE A 134 -14.26 -4.06 -8.97
N GLN A 135 -13.39 -3.98 -9.98
CA GLN A 135 -13.78 -3.62 -11.36
C GLN A 135 -14.82 -4.58 -11.95
N LEU A 136 -14.65 -5.89 -11.74
CA LEU A 136 -15.60 -6.89 -12.22
C LEU A 136 -16.95 -6.75 -11.50
N SER A 137 -16.94 -6.50 -10.18
CA SER A 137 -18.16 -6.26 -9.42
C SER A 137 -18.93 -5.02 -9.92
N ASP A 138 -18.22 -3.96 -10.26
CA ASP A 138 -18.81 -2.72 -10.78
C ASP A 138 -19.33 -2.89 -12.21
N ALA A 139 -18.62 -3.63 -13.06
CA ALA A 139 -19.06 -3.97 -14.40
C ALA A 139 -20.34 -4.84 -14.39
N ILE A 140 -20.45 -5.79 -13.46
CA ILE A 140 -21.67 -6.60 -13.28
C ILE A 140 -22.83 -5.69 -12.86
N LYS A 141 -22.64 -4.81 -11.88
CA LYS A 141 -23.68 -3.85 -11.45
C LYS A 141 -24.11 -2.94 -12.59
N ALA A 142 -23.17 -2.42 -13.38
CA ALA A 142 -23.46 -1.58 -14.53
C ALA A 142 -24.26 -2.34 -15.60
N LYS A 143 -23.87 -3.58 -15.93
CA LYS A 143 -24.59 -4.44 -16.89
C LYS A 143 -26.00 -4.80 -16.40
N ALA A 144 -26.17 -5.07 -15.10
CA ALA A 144 -27.48 -5.33 -14.50
C ALA A 144 -28.39 -4.10 -14.61
N ARG A 145 -27.88 -2.91 -14.28
CA ARG A 145 -28.62 -1.64 -14.46
C ARG A 145 -28.99 -1.39 -15.91
N ALA A 146 -28.06 -1.59 -16.85
CA ALA A 146 -28.33 -1.44 -18.28
C ALA A 146 -29.38 -2.44 -18.78
N LYS A 147 -29.36 -3.69 -18.28
CA LYS A 147 -30.40 -4.68 -18.61
C LYS A 147 -31.76 -4.28 -18.04
N ALA A 148 -31.81 -3.85 -16.79
CA ALA A 148 -33.05 -3.38 -16.16
C ALA A 148 -33.63 -2.15 -16.88
N ALA A 149 -32.78 -1.19 -17.28
CA ALA A 149 -33.21 -0.04 -18.07
C ALA A 149 -33.74 -0.44 -19.46
N LYS A 150 -33.10 -1.40 -20.13
CA LYS A 150 -33.60 -1.96 -21.39
C LYS A 150 -34.94 -2.65 -21.21
N GLN A 151 -35.10 -3.47 -20.18
CA GLN A 151 -36.37 -4.15 -19.88
C GLN A 151 -37.47 -3.15 -19.57
N ALA A 152 -37.20 -2.14 -18.72
CA ALA A 152 -38.17 -1.09 -18.42
C ALA A 152 -38.58 -0.30 -19.68
N ALA A 153 -37.64 -0.04 -20.60
CA ALA A 153 -37.96 0.57 -21.88
C ALA A 153 -38.86 -0.31 -22.75
N THR A 154 -38.60 -1.63 -22.80
CA THR A 154 -39.46 -2.59 -23.51
C THR A 154 -40.86 -2.63 -22.89
N ASP A 155 -40.97 -2.75 -21.57
CA ASP A 155 -42.25 -2.81 -20.86
C ASP A 155 -43.09 -1.54 -21.07
N LEU A 156 -42.45 -0.36 -21.08
CA LEU A 156 -43.13 0.90 -21.41
C LEU A 156 -43.62 0.92 -22.85
N ASN A 157 -42.79 0.45 -23.80
CA ASN A 157 -43.18 0.40 -25.20
C ASN A 157 -44.36 -0.54 -25.45
N GLU A 158 -44.40 -1.69 -24.79
CA GLU A 158 -45.51 -2.64 -24.86
C GLU A 158 -46.79 -2.07 -24.24
N ARG A 159 -46.70 -1.42 -23.07
CA ARG A 159 -47.87 -0.84 -22.37
C ARG A 159 -48.52 0.30 -23.12
N TYR A 160 -47.72 1.16 -23.74
CA TYR A 160 -48.22 2.37 -24.41
C TYR A 160 -48.32 2.22 -25.92
N GLY A 161 -48.05 1.02 -26.47
CA GLY A 161 -48.06 0.81 -27.92
C GLY A 161 -47.06 1.69 -28.66
N LEU A 162 -46.02 2.17 -27.96
CA LEU A 162 -44.89 2.92 -28.54
C LEU A 162 -43.94 1.94 -29.25
N HIS A 163 -44.49 1.00 -30.02
CA HIS A 163 -43.75 0.57 -31.19
C HIS A 163 -43.54 1.82 -32.03
N ALA A 164 -42.34 2.00 -32.59
CA ALA A 164 -42.13 3.01 -33.62
C ALA A 164 -43.22 2.80 -34.68
N GLY A 165 -44.28 3.59 -34.57
CA GLY A 165 -45.60 3.21 -35.02
C GLY A 165 -46.22 4.44 -35.63
N SER A 166 -46.51 4.32 -36.92
CA SER A 166 -47.25 5.26 -37.74
C SER A 166 -46.45 6.46 -38.29
N THR A 167 -45.47 6.19 -39.15
CA THR A 167 -45.34 6.99 -40.37
C THR A 167 -46.30 6.44 -41.41
N VAL A 168 -47.59 6.76 -41.28
CA VAL A 168 -48.50 6.78 -42.42
C VAL A 168 -49.19 8.14 -42.43
N ALA A 169 -48.58 9.08 -43.15
CA ALA A 169 -49.24 10.06 -44.03
C ALA A 169 -48.23 11.11 -44.52
N ALA A 170 -47.46 10.76 -45.56
CA ALA A 170 -46.99 11.71 -46.55
C ALA A 170 -46.60 10.93 -47.82
N SER A 171 -47.62 10.42 -48.52
CA SER A 171 -47.48 10.20 -49.95
C SER A 171 -47.43 11.56 -50.63
N ALA A 172 -46.25 11.94 -51.13
CA ALA A 172 -46.08 12.51 -52.47
C ALA A 172 -44.61 12.90 -52.71
N LEU A 173 -44.13 12.51 -53.88
CA LEU A 173 -42.95 12.99 -54.60
C LEU A 173 -41.64 12.23 -54.28
N ASP A 174 -41.28 11.18 -55.03
CA ASP A 174 -40.85 11.15 -56.44
C ASP A 174 -39.32 11.29 -56.57
N ASN A 175 -38.75 10.29 -57.26
CA ASN A 175 -37.41 10.19 -57.86
C ASN A 175 -36.14 10.03 -57.00
N GLY A 176 -35.50 8.88 -57.22
CA GLY A 176 -34.13 8.91 -57.77
C GLY A 176 -33.02 8.31 -56.91
N LEU A 177 -32.68 7.04 -57.20
CA LEU A 177 -31.33 6.55 -57.50
C LEU A 177 -30.13 7.13 -56.73
N GLY A 178 -29.35 6.25 -56.06
CA GLY A 178 -27.89 6.37 -56.09
C GLY A 178 -27.12 6.13 -54.78
N VAL A 179 -26.66 4.90 -54.62
CA VAL A 179 -25.37 4.43 -54.03
C VAL A 179 -24.30 5.52 -53.75
N ALA A 180 -23.70 5.51 -52.55
CA ALA A 180 -22.23 5.37 -52.36
C ALA A 180 -21.78 5.43 -50.88
N LEU A 181 -21.19 4.33 -50.41
CA LEU A 181 -20.31 4.26 -49.23
C LEU A 181 -18.98 4.96 -49.55
N ALA A 182 -18.65 6.03 -48.83
CA ALA A 182 -17.33 6.65 -48.89
C ALA A 182 -16.49 6.26 -47.66
N VAL A 183 -15.52 5.37 -47.87
CA VAL A 183 -14.42 5.07 -46.95
C VAL A 183 -13.30 6.08 -47.20
N PRO A 184 -12.79 6.83 -46.20
CA PRO A 184 -11.65 7.72 -46.42
C PRO A 184 -10.32 6.93 -46.44
N GLN A 185 -9.66 6.91 -47.59
CA GLN A 185 -8.27 6.42 -47.72
C GLN A 185 -7.27 7.43 -47.15
N ARG A 186 -6.34 6.89 -46.35
CA ARG A 186 -5.26 7.60 -45.66
C ARG A 186 -4.10 7.83 -46.65
N THR A 187 -3.94 9.05 -47.17
CA THR A 187 -2.77 9.41 -47.98
C THR A 187 -1.53 9.61 -47.10
N ARG A 188 -0.53 8.75 -47.33
CA ARG A 188 0.83 8.83 -46.79
C ARG A 188 1.64 9.75 -47.71
N ARG A 189 2.12 10.91 -47.23
CA ARG A 189 3.13 11.72 -47.94
C ARG A 189 4.53 11.30 -47.51
N LYS A 190 5.42 11.24 -48.50
CA LYS A 190 6.87 11.08 -48.38
C LYS A 190 7.48 12.34 -47.78
#